data_AF-A0A261GVA4-F1
#
_entry.id   AF-A0A261GVA4-F1
#
_cell.length_a   1.000
_cell.length_b   1.000
_cell.length_c   1.000
_cell.angle_alpha   90.00
_cell.angle_beta   90.00
_cell.angle_gamma   90.00
#
_symmetry.space_group_name_H-M   'P 1'
#
loop_
_entity.id
_entity.type
_entity.pdbx_description
1 polymer ?
#
loop_
_entity_poly.entity_id
_entity_poly.type
_entity_poly.pdbx_seq_one_letter_code
_entity_poly.pdbx_strand_id
1 'polypeptide(L)'
;MLAVYYALASLSEDRSYSKYSIDYLLLTPSLVKKIPIEDISDEFYLYSAADGNKPSRALVTFTSGMNRESVEGTLANYLRSEHFKTSGANTFTRQNEEVILEYQSEGEGFHRISFTLLEYLQ
;
A
#
# COMPACT_ATOMS: atom_id res chain seq x y z
N MET A 1 -15.06 38.31 5.40
CA MET A 1 -13.98 37.35 5.63
C MET A 1 -14.29 36.07 4.85
N LEU A 2 -14.00 36.06 3.54
CA LEU A 2 -14.28 34.91 2.65
C LEU A 2 -13.00 34.19 2.18
N ALA A 3 -11.83 34.63 2.68
CA ALA A 3 -10.52 34.18 2.20
C ALA A 3 -9.96 32.94 2.92
N VAL A 4 -10.63 32.45 3.98
CA VAL A 4 -10.15 31.30 4.76
C VAL A 4 -10.61 29.95 4.16
N TYR A 5 -11.63 29.95 3.30
CA TYR A 5 -12.15 28.72 2.68
C TYR A 5 -11.36 28.24 1.46
N TYR A 6 -10.52 29.09 0.87
CA TYR A 6 -9.75 28.76 -0.34
C TYR A 6 -8.29 28.34 -0.07
N ALA A 7 -7.83 28.39 1.19
CA ALA A 7 -6.45 28.06 1.55
C ALA A 7 -6.23 26.59 1.97
N LEU A 8 -7.27 25.75 1.96
CA LEU A 8 -7.18 24.34 2.38
C LEU A 8 -7.04 23.35 1.20
N ALA A 9 -7.01 23.84 -0.04
CA ALA A 9 -7.13 23.01 -1.23
C ALA A 9 -5.78 22.53 -1.83
N SER A 10 -4.83 22.09 -0.99
CA SER A 10 -3.61 21.39 -1.45
C SER A 10 -2.86 20.68 -0.31
N LEU A 11 -3.58 20.11 0.65
CA LEU A 11 -3.00 19.11 1.56
C LEU A 11 -3.39 17.75 0.99
N SER A 12 -2.45 17.00 0.40
CA SER A 12 -2.68 15.55 0.28
C SER A 12 -2.83 15.04 1.71
N GLU A 13 -4.06 14.75 2.13
CA GLU A 13 -4.32 14.29 3.50
C GLU A 13 -3.71 12.90 3.67
N ASP A 14 -2.49 12.85 4.20
CA ASP A 14 -1.87 11.62 4.66
C ASP A 14 -2.53 11.23 5.99
N ARG A 15 -3.23 10.10 6.01
CA ARG A 15 -3.87 9.54 7.19
C ARG A 15 -3.22 8.22 7.55
N SER A 16 -2.51 8.19 8.68
CA SER A 16 -2.04 6.96 9.30
C SER A 16 -3.10 6.39 10.25
N TYR A 17 -3.33 5.08 10.21
CA TYR A 17 -4.37 4.46 11.04
C TYR A 17 -4.07 3.00 11.39
N SER A 18 -4.79 2.48 12.37
CA SER A 18 -4.72 1.08 12.81
C SER A 18 -5.73 0.20 12.09
N LYS A 19 -5.43 -1.10 11.94
CA LYS A 19 -6.33 -2.13 11.38
C LYS A 19 -7.70 -2.20 12.08
N TYR A 20 -7.77 -1.79 13.35
CA TYR A 20 -8.99 -1.81 14.16
C TYR A 20 -9.79 -0.50 14.12
N SER A 21 -9.38 0.48 13.31
CA SER A 21 -10.02 1.78 13.21
C SER A 21 -11.15 1.81 12.16
N ILE A 22 -12.04 2.79 12.27
CA ILE A 22 -13.04 3.08 11.23
C ILE A 22 -12.33 3.48 9.92
N ASP A 23 -11.22 4.21 10.00
CA ASP A 23 -10.44 4.60 8.82
C ASP A 23 -9.94 3.38 8.04
N TYR A 24 -9.54 2.30 8.69
CA TYR A 24 -9.18 1.05 8.00
C TYR A 24 -10.35 0.46 7.20
N LEU A 25 -11.56 0.51 7.78
CA LEU A 25 -12.77 0.02 7.10
C LEU A 25 -13.08 0.86 5.86
N LEU A 26 -12.95 2.18 5.96
CA LEU A 26 -13.34 3.13 4.92
C LEU A 26 -12.27 3.36 3.85
N LEU A 27 -11.00 3.45 4.22
CA LEU A 27 -9.92 3.96 3.37
C LEU A 27 -9.02 2.85 2.79
N THR A 28 -8.84 1.72 3.48
CA THR A 28 -7.95 0.67 2.99
C THR A 28 -8.61 -0.11 1.83
N PRO A 29 -8.00 -0.13 0.63
CA PRO A 29 -8.53 -0.87 -0.51
C PRO A 29 -8.59 -2.38 -0.24
N SER A 30 -9.54 -3.07 -0.87
CA SER A 30 -9.73 -4.51 -0.74
C SER A 30 -8.47 -5.30 -1.14
N LEU A 31 -7.71 -4.83 -2.13
CA LEU A 31 -6.43 -5.41 -2.55
C LEU A 31 -5.42 -5.44 -1.39
N VAL A 32 -5.36 -4.38 -0.58
CA VAL A 32 -4.46 -4.26 0.57
C VAL A 32 -4.97 -5.07 1.76
N LYS A 33 -6.30 -5.11 1.98
CA LYS A 33 -6.92 -5.88 3.07
C LYS A 33 -6.73 -7.40 2.94
N LYS A 34 -6.54 -7.89 1.72
CA LYS A 34 -6.51 -9.33 1.38
C LYS A 34 -5.11 -9.86 1.08
N ILE A 35 -4.06 -9.13 1.47
CA ILE A 35 -2.68 -9.60 1.31
C ILE A 35 -2.52 -10.97 1.98
N PRO A 36 -2.13 -12.02 1.24
CA PRO A 36 -2.13 -13.39 1.76
C PRO A 36 -0.79 -13.74 2.42
N ILE A 37 -0.31 -12.89 3.32
CA ILE A 37 0.91 -13.16 4.10
C ILE A 37 0.51 -13.58 5.51
N GLU A 38 1.05 -14.72 5.93
CA GLU A 38 0.90 -15.26 7.27
C GLU A 38 1.98 -14.68 8.20
N ASP A 39 1.81 -14.85 9.51
CA ASP A 39 2.76 -14.40 10.53
C ASP A 39 3.15 -12.93 10.42
N ILE A 40 2.16 -12.09 10.15
CA ILE A 40 2.31 -10.64 10.10
C ILE A 40 2.37 -10.05 11.52
N SER A 41 3.37 -9.21 11.78
CA SER A 41 3.44 -8.30 12.94
C SER A 41 3.66 -6.84 12.51
N ASP A 42 3.53 -5.92 13.47
CA ASP A 42 3.88 -4.49 13.30
C ASP A 42 3.21 -3.80 12.10
N GLU A 43 1.95 -4.16 11.84
CA GLU A 43 1.17 -3.58 10.75
C GLU A 43 0.95 -2.07 10.94
N PHE A 44 1.37 -1.32 9.93
CA PHE A 44 1.15 0.11 9.80
C PHE A 44 0.43 0.41 8.50
N TYR A 45 -0.64 1.21 8.56
CA TYR A 45 -1.42 1.60 7.40
C TYR A 45 -1.38 3.10 7.19
N LEU A 46 -1.31 3.51 5.93
CA LEU A 46 -1.39 4.89 5.52
C LEU A 46 -2.22 5.02 4.24
N TYR A 47 -3.11 6.00 4.22
CA TYR A 47 -3.79 6.45 3.01
C TYR A 47 -3.41 7.89 2.69
N SER A 48 -3.26 8.22 1.41
CA SER A 48 -3.11 9.59 0.91
C SER A 48 -4.04 9.78 -0.26
N ALA A 49 -4.88 10.82 -0.20
CA ALA A 49 -5.78 11.15 -1.30
C ALA A 49 -5.00 11.74 -2.49
N ALA A 50 -5.52 11.51 -3.71
CA ALA A 50 -4.99 12.13 -4.91
C ALA A 50 -5.12 13.67 -4.83
N ASP A 51 -4.10 14.38 -5.29
CA ASP A 51 -4.09 15.85 -5.37
C ASP A 51 -3.41 16.29 -6.67
N GLY A 52 -4.19 16.87 -7.58
CA GLY A 52 -3.77 17.21 -8.94
C GLY A 52 -3.29 15.99 -9.72
N ASN A 53 -2.03 16.00 -10.15
CA ASN A 53 -1.42 14.90 -10.92
C ASN A 53 -0.86 13.77 -10.04
N LYS A 54 -0.97 13.87 -8.71
CA LYS A 54 -0.48 12.83 -7.80
C LYS A 54 -1.55 11.72 -7.66
N PRO A 55 -1.16 10.43 -7.76
CA PRO A 55 -2.10 9.34 -7.51
C PRO A 55 -2.54 9.31 -6.05
N SER A 56 -3.68 8.67 -5.76
CA SER A 56 -3.96 8.23 -4.39
C SER A 56 -2.97 7.14 -4.01
N ARG A 57 -2.62 7.07 -2.73
CA ARG A 57 -1.68 6.08 -2.19
C ARG A 57 -2.33 5.32 -1.05
N ALA A 58 -2.35 4.00 -1.13
CA ALA A 58 -2.62 3.13 0.00
C ALA A 58 -1.37 2.30 0.30
N LEU A 59 -0.83 2.45 1.50
CA LEU A 59 0.36 1.75 1.97
C LEU A 59 -0.03 0.85 3.14
N VAL A 60 0.45 -0.38 3.12
CA VAL A 60 0.63 -1.18 4.33
C VAL A 60 2.09 -1.56 4.46
N THR A 61 2.63 -1.36 5.65
CA THR A 61 3.94 -1.88 6.04
C THR A 61 3.75 -2.90 7.13
N PHE A 62 4.43 -4.03 7.04
CA PHE A 62 4.34 -5.09 8.03
C PHE A 62 5.64 -5.90 8.10
N THR A 63 5.87 -6.56 9.22
CA THR A 63 6.95 -7.52 9.38
C THR A 63 6.40 -8.93 9.17
N SER A 64 7.12 -9.77 8.42
CA SER A 64 6.80 -11.19 8.27
C SER A 64 7.97 -12.04 8.78
N GLY A 65 7.65 -13.13 9.47
CA GLY A 65 8.61 -14.18 9.84
C GLY A 65 8.87 -15.20 8.72
N MET A 66 8.15 -15.10 7.60
CA MET A 66 8.43 -15.92 6.41
C MET A 66 9.73 -15.47 5.75
N ASN A 67 10.49 -16.39 5.18
CA ASN A 67 11.67 -16.01 4.40
C ASN A 67 11.29 -15.14 3.19
N ARG A 68 12.23 -14.29 2.76
CA ARG A 68 12.02 -13.32 1.67
C ARG A 68 11.51 -13.94 0.37
N GLU A 69 12.10 -15.03 -0.09
CA GLU A 69 11.73 -15.67 -1.37
C GLU A 69 10.28 -16.16 -1.35
N SER A 70 9.83 -16.71 -0.22
CA SER A 70 8.45 -17.12 -0.01
C SER A 70 7.49 -15.93 -0.03
N VAL A 71 7.84 -14.83 0.63
CA VAL A 71 7.02 -13.60 0.62
C VAL A 71 6.92 -13.02 -0.79
N GLU A 72 8.06 -12.90 -1.49
CA GLU A 72 8.11 -12.41 -2.88
C GLU A 72 7.25 -13.28 -3.81
N GLY A 73 7.39 -14.61 -3.73
CA GLY A 73 6.60 -15.55 -4.52
C GLY A 73 5.09 -15.44 -4.24
N THR A 74 4.71 -15.39 -2.96
CA THR A 74 3.31 -15.27 -2.53
C THR A 74 2.67 -13.96 -2.99
N LEU A 75 3.34 -12.82 -2.77
CA LEU A 75 2.83 -11.52 -3.21
C LEU A 75 2.77 -11.41 -4.74
N ALA A 76 3.77 -11.92 -5.46
CA ALA A 76 3.76 -11.92 -6.92
C ALA A 76 2.61 -12.78 -7.48
N ASN A 77 2.36 -13.95 -6.90
CA ASN A 77 1.25 -14.82 -7.30
C ASN A 77 -0.11 -14.17 -7.00
N TYR A 78 -0.25 -13.56 -5.83
CA TYR A 78 -1.45 -12.79 -5.46
C TYR A 78 -1.74 -11.67 -6.46
N LEU A 79 -0.74 -10.82 -6.75
CA LEU A 79 -0.91 -9.71 -7.69
C LEU A 79 -1.25 -10.19 -9.10
N ARG A 80 -0.65 -11.30 -9.57
CA ARG A 80 -1.02 -11.92 -10.85
C ARG A 80 -2.46 -12.44 -10.86
N SER A 81 -2.91 -13.03 -9.74
CA SER A 81 -4.31 -13.48 -9.59
C SER A 81 -5.30 -12.32 -9.63
N GLU A 82 -4.86 -11.14 -9.19
CA GLU A 82 -5.57 -9.86 -9.28
C GLU A 82 -5.32 -9.14 -10.63
N HIS A 83 -4.82 -9.85 -11.65
CA HIS A 83 -4.58 -9.36 -13.01
C HIS A 83 -3.53 -8.25 -13.16
N PHE A 84 -2.66 -8.06 -12.17
CA PHE A 84 -1.49 -7.19 -12.34
C PHE A 84 -0.42 -7.87 -13.19
N LYS A 85 0.27 -7.08 -14.00
CA LYS A 85 1.42 -7.51 -14.80
C LYS A 85 2.70 -6.96 -14.18
N THR A 86 3.77 -7.74 -14.20
CA THR A 86 5.10 -7.27 -13.77
C THR A 86 5.62 -6.21 -14.75
N SER A 87 5.97 -5.03 -14.25
CA SER A 87 6.53 -3.92 -15.03
C SER A 87 7.97 -3.57 -14.61
N GLY A 88 8.43 -4.07 -13.46
CA GLY A 88 9.78 -3.94 -12.94
C GLY A 88 10.09 -5.02 -11.91
N ALA A 89 11.27 -4.99 -11.28
CA ALA A 89 11.70 -6.03 -10.33
C ALA A 89 10.68 -6.24 -9.19
N ASN A 90 10.17 -5.13 -8.63
CA ASN A 90 9.17 -5.16 -7.55
C ASN A 90 7.95 -4.29 -7.88
N THR A 91 7.69 -4.06 -9.16
CA THR A 91 6.63 -3.17 -9.63
C THR A 91 5.66 -3.93 -10.50
N PHE A 92 4.38 -3.71 -10.24
CA PHE A 92 3.27 -4.39 -10.89
C PHE A 92 2.23 -3.36 -11.34
N THR A 93 1.67 -3.50 -12.53
CA THR A 93 0.74 -2.52 -13.08
C THR A 93 -0.54 -3.17 -13.59
N ARG A 94 -1.67 -2.48 -13.42
CA ARG A 94 -2.99 -2.84 -13.94
C ARG A 94 -3.76 -1.57 -14.29
N GLN A 95 -4.03 -1.32 -15.57
CA GLN A 95 -4.75 -0.12 -16.01
C GLN A 95 -4.14 1.19 -15.46
N ASN A 96 -4.84 1.88 -14.56
CA ASN A 96 -4.42 3.11 -13.87
C ASN A 96 -3.92 2.83 -12.44
N GLU A 97 -3.55 1.59 -12.13
CA GLU A 97 -3.03 1.20 -10.83
C GLU A 97 -1.59 0.68 -10.95
N GLU A 98 -0.78 1.01 -9.96
CA GLU A 98 0.58 0.50 -9.79
C GLU A 98 0.79 0.02 -8.37
N VAL A 99 1.37 -1.17 -8.21
CA VAL A 99 1.79 -1.72 -6.94
C VAL A 99 3.32 -1.75 -6.90
N ILE A 100 3.89 -1.22 -5.83
CA ILE A 100 5.33 -1.24 -5.54
C ILE A 100 5.54 -2.03 -4.26
N LEU A 101 6.42 -3.03 -4.33
CA LEU A 101 6.84 -3.83 -3.19
C LEU A 101 8.27 -3.45 -2.78
N GLU A 102 8.46 -3.20 -1.49
CA GLU A 102 9.79 -2.95 -0.93
C GLU A 102 10.05 -3.93 0.20
N TYR A 103 11.27 -4.49 0.22
CA TYR A 103 11.67 -5.51 1.18
C TYR A 103 12.92 -5.02 1.92
N GLN A 104 12.84 -4.97 3.24
CA GLN A 104 13.94 -4.60 4.12
C GLN A 104 14.19 -5.74 5.11
N SER A 105 15.42 -6.20 5.24
CA SER A 105 15.77 -7.22 6.23
C SER A 105 15.88 -6.58 7.61
N GLU A 106 15.13 -7.09 8.59
CA GLU A 106 15.26 -6.73 9.99
C GLU A 106 15.82 -7.93 10.77
N GLY A 107 17.13 -8.00 10.95
CA GLY A 107 17.78 -9.10 11.69
C GLY A 107 17.71 -10.46 10.98
N GLU A 108 17.94 -11.54 11.73
CA GLU A 108 17.88 -12.91 11.20
C GLU A 108 16.43 -13.37 11.05
N GLY A 109 15.96 -13.50 9.80
CA GLY A 109 14.72 -14.19 9.46
C GLY A 109 13.45 -13.32 9.39
N PHE A 110 13.49 -12.07 9.84
CA PHE A 110 12.37 -11.14 9.69
C PHE A 110 12.58 -10.18 8.51
N HIS A 111 11.52 -9.99 7.74
CA HIS A 111 11.50 -9.05 6.64
C HIS A 111 10.38 -8.05 6.85
N ARG A 112 10.74 -6.76 6.85
CA ARG A 112 9.79 -5.67 6.77
C ARG A 112 9.42 -5.47 5.30
N ILE A 113 8.13 -5.51 5.01
CA ILE A 113 7.57 -5.38 3.68
C ILE A 113 6.70 -4.14 3.63
N SER A 114 6.92 -3.30 2.63
CA SER A 114 5.99 -2.24 2.26
C SER A 114 5.27 -2.62 0.98
N PHE A 115 3.95 -2.71 1.05
CA PHE A 115 3.06 -2.87 -0.09
C PHE A 115 2.39 -1.53 -0.35
N THR A 116 2.76 -0.87 -1.44
CA THR A 116 2.19 0.42 -1.84
C THR A 116 1.33 0.24 -3.07
N LEU A 117 0.04 0.56 -3.00
CA LEU A 117 -0.84 0.74 -4.13
C LEU A 117 -0.95 2.23 -4.47
N LEU A 118 -0.75 2.55 -5.75
CA LEU A 118 -0.94 3.86 -6.35
C LEU A 118 -2.09 3.76 -7.35
N GLU A 119 -3.08 4.65 -7.24
CA GLU A 119 -4.18 4.74 -8.22
C GLU A 119 -4.17 6.13 -8.85
N TYR A 120 -3.96 6.16 -10.16
CA TYR A 120 -3.89 7.39 -10.95
C TYR A 120 -5.31 7.79 -11.39
N LEU A 121 -5.63 9.10 -11.29
CA LEU A 121 -6.87 9.64 -11.84
C LEU A 121 -6.85 9.49 -13.37
N GLN A 122 -7.98 9.04 -13.94
CA GLN A 122 -8.20 8.96 -15.39
C GLN A 122 -8.67 10.29 -15.95
#